data_AF-A0A935R5H8-F1
#
_entry.id   AF-A0A935R5H8-F1
#
_cell.length_a   1.000
_cell.length_b   1.000
_cell.length_c   1.000
_cell.angle_alpha   90.00
_cell.angle_beta   90.00
_cell.angle_gamma   90.00
#
_symmetry.space_group_name_H-M   'P 1'
#
loop_
_entity.id
_entity.type
_entity.pdbx_description
1 polymer ?
#
loop_
_entity_poly.entity_id
_entity_poly.type
_entity_poly.pdbx_seq_one_letter_code
_entity_poly.pdbx_strand_id
1 'polypeptide(L)'
;MTTLMAMVWRERGDLPEGRDALLDAAIRTMLETWPERRKRRDREIPLAEQLAGLARLASATLAPDFDSSFAGLMRALGWGLPGERWLEHIIDETGILCAVGPDRYVFFHLAVRDRLAAAELLRSGVDVVSFVIGHATDDTTHELSLELVKAAGDRPGLANELLIGLRDRELPGYGAWYGASRAWWLRLFRDFVRNGLVLD
;
A
#
# COMPACT_ATOMS: atom_id res chain seq x y z
N MET A 1 -7.96 3.58 -10.74
CA MET A 1 -6.73 3.24 -11.50
C MET A 1 -6.50 4.19 -12.70
N THR A 2 -7.48 4.44 -13.57
CA THR A 2 -7.32 5.34 -14.73
C THR A 2 -6.78 6.72 -14.39
N THR A 3 -7.20 7.31 -13.26
CA THR A 3 -6.68 8.60 -12.78
C THR A 3 -5.18 8.57 -12.50
N LEU A 4 -4.66 7.48 -11.91
CA LEU A 4 -3.24 7.32 -11.62
C LEU A 4 -2.44 7.17 -12.93
N MET A 5 -2.96 6.40 -13.88
CA MET A 5 -2.35 6.27 -15.21
C MET A 5 -2.28 7.62 -15.92
N ALA A 6 -3.40 8.35 -15.99
CA ALA A 6 -3.45 9.65 -16.64
C ALA A 6 -2.49 10.66 -15.97
N MET A 7 -2.41 10.63 -14.64
CA MET A 7 -1.45 11.43 -13.88
C MET A 7 -0.01 11.06 -14.23
N VAL A 8 0.38 9.79 -14.13
CA VAL A 8 1.75 9.34 -14.41
C VAL A 8 2.14 9.63 -15.86
N TRP A 9 1.27 9.31 -16.83
CA TRP A 9 1.50 9.60 -18.24
C TRP A 9 1.71 11.10 -18.50
N ARG A 10 0.87 11.96 -17.92
CA ARG A 10 0.98 13.41 -18.07
C ARG A 10 2.31 13.94 -17.53
N GLU A 11 2.78 13.40 -16.41
CA GLU A 11 3.97 13.91 -15.73
C GLU A 11 5.27 13.30 -16.23
N ARG A 12 5.26 12.06 -16.72
CA ARG A 12 6.47 11.33 -17.12
C ARG A 12 6.60 11.09 -18.63
N GLY A 13 5.48 11.10 -19.34
CA GLY A 13 5.43 10.83 -20.79
C GLY A 13 5.39 9.34 -21.15
N ASP A 14 5.49 8.45 -20.16
CA ASP A 14 5.41 7.00 -20.32
C ASP A 14 4.56 6.37 -19.19
N LEU A 15 4.11 5.13 -19.41
CA LEU A 15 3.44 4.33 -18.40
C LEU A 15 4.33 3.15 -18.03
N PRO A 16 4.67 2.96 -16.74
CA PRO A 16 5.42 1.79 -16.32
C PRO A 16 4.60 0.51 -16.53
N GLU A 17 5.32 -0.58 -16.81
CA GLU A 17 4.70 -1.90 -16.94
C GLU A 17 4.34 -2.46 -15.57
N GLY A 18 3.10 -2.95 -15.46
CA GLY A 18 2.60 -3.53 -14.23
C GLY A 18 2.02 -2.51 -13.25
N ARG A 19 1.11 -3.01 -12.42
CA ARG A 19 0.36 -2.18 -11.46
C ARG A 19 1.25 -1.59 -10.38
N ASP A 20 2.18 -2.37 -9.85
CA ASP A 20 2.97 -1.98 -8.68
C ASP A 20 3.95 -0.87 -9.05
N ALA A 21 4.60 -0.98 -10.22
CA ALA A 21 5.44 0.06 -10.79
C ALA A 21 4.65 1.34 -11.10
N LEU A 22 3.38 1.22 -11.54
CA LEU A 22 2.48 2.36 -11.71
C LEU A 22 2.15 3.05 -10.38
N LEU A 23 1.87 2.29 -9.32
CA LEU A 23 1.60 2.84 -8.00
C LEU A 23 2.84 3.54 -7.44
N ASP A 24 4.02 2.94 -7.56
CA ASP A 24 5.29 3.53 -7.12
C ASP A 24 5.61 4.80 -7.91
N ALA A 25 5.36 4.79 -9.23
CA ALA A 25 5.50 5.97 -10.08
C ALA A 25 4.52 7.09 -9.68
N ALA A 26 3.27 6.74 -9.41
CA ALA A 26 2.25 7.69 -8.97
C ALA A 26 2.64 8.35 -7.64
N ILE A 27 3.04 7.56 -6.64
CA ILE A 27 3.47 8.04 -5.32
C ILE A 27 4.64 9.01 -5.47
N ARG A 28 5.68 8.63 -6.22
CA ARG A 28 6.83 9.49 -6.48
C ARG A 28 6.43 10.79 -7.18
N THR A 29 5.58 10.73 -8.20
CA THR A 29 5.09 11.93 -8.90
C THR A 29 4.31 12.87 -7.97
N MET A 30 3.51 12.35 -7.04
CA MET A 30 2.80 13.19 -6.05
C MET A 30 3.76 13.85 -5.04
N LEU A 31 4.84 13.17 -4.64
CA LEU A 31 5.84 13.74 -3.71
C LEU A 31 6.81 14.70 -4.42
N GLU A 32 7.20 14.40 -5.65
CA GLU A 32 8.27 15.08 -6.37
C GLU A 32 7.75 16.21 -7.27
N THR A 33 6.60 16.03 -7.93
CA THR A 33 6.18 16.96 -8.99
C THR A 33 5.12 17.95 -8.52
N TRP A 34 4.20 17.53 -7.65
CA TRP A 34 3.07 18.37 -7.25
C TRP A 34 3.45 19.53 -6.33
N PRO A 35 4.33 19.37 -5.32
CA PRO A 35 4.80 20.50 -4.52
C PRO A 35 5.48 21.58 -5.35
N GLU A 36 6.30 21.17 -6.33
CA GLU A 36 7.00 22.08 -7.24
C GLU A 36 6.02 22.94 -8.06
N ARG A 37 4.94 22.34 -8.55
CA ARG A 37 3.88 23.06 -9.27
C ARG A 37 3.12 24.03 -8.38
N ARG A 38 2.99 23.73 -7.09
CA ARG A 38 2.38 24.62 -6.09
C ARG A 38 3.33 25.73 -5.63
N LYS A 39 4.56 25.78 -6.17
CA LYS A 39 5.62 26.74 -5.81
C LYS A 39 5.97 26.72 -4.33
N ARG A 40 5.77 25.59 -3.66
CA ARG A 40 6.15 25.37 -2.26
C ARG A 40 7.36 24.43 -2.27
N ARG A 41 8.49 24.91 -1.75
CA ARG A 41 9.82 24.31 -1.97
C ARG A 41 10.56 23.91 -0.70
N ASP A 42 9.90 23.91 0.44
CA ASP A 42 10.51 23.43 1.68
C ASP A 42 10.48 21.90 1.74
N ARG A 43 11.33 21.28 0.90
CA ARG A 43 11.69 19.87 1.10
C ARG A 43 12.75 19.80 2.20
N GLU A 44 12.32 19.94 3.45
CA GLU A 44 13.20 19.69 4.60
C GLU A 44 13.53 18.20 4.76
N ILE A 45 12.71 17.30 4.21
CA ILE A 45 12.82 15.85 4.45
C ILE A 45 13.16 15.07 3.16
N PRO A 46 14.21 14.22 3.17
CA PRO A 46 14.56 13.36 2.05
C PRO A 46 13.42 12.45 1.60
N LEU A 47 13.29 12.20 0.29
CA LEU A 47 12.22 11.36 -0.26
C LEU A 47 12.10 9.98 0.42
N ALA A 48 13.23 9.34 0.71
CA ALA A 48 13.26 8.05 1.38
C ALA A 48 12.58 8.09 2.77
N GLU A 49 12.80 9.17 3.53
CA GLU A 49 12.17 9.38 4.83
C GLU A 49 10.68 9.70 4.70
N GLN A 50 10.28 10.45 3.66
CA GLN A 50 8.86 10.68 3.37
C GLN A 50 8.12 9.38 3.05
N LEU A 51 8.72 8.53 2.20
CA LEU A 51 8.16 7.21 1.87
C LEU A 51 8.05 6.33 3.13
N ALA A 52 9.06 6.32 3.99
CA ALA A 52 9.03 5.57 5.24
C ALA A 52 7.99 6.11 6.24
N GLY A 53 7.75 7.42 6.29
CA GLY A 53 6.67 8.04 7.06
C GLY A 53 5.29 7.62 6.53
N LEU A 54 5.09 7.71 5.21
CA LEU A 54 3.84 7.31 4.56
C LEU A 54 3.55 5.82 4.70
N ALA A 55 4.56 4.95 4.61
CA ALA A 55 4.41 3.52 4.80
C ALA A 55 3.94 3.18 6.23
N ARG A 56 4.53 3.82 7.24
CA ARG A 56 4.09 3.71 8.64
C ARG A 56 2.65 4.18 8.84
N LEU A 57 2.29 5.35 8.29
CA LEU A 57 0.91 5.83 8.33
C LEU A 57 -0.06 4.86 7.66
N ALA A 58 0.26 4.38 6.47
CA ALA A 58 -0.58 3.45 5.73
C ALA A 58 -0.82 2.17 6.51
N SER A 59 0.23 1.59 7.12
CA SER A 59 0.10 0.42 7.99
C SER A 59 -0.76 0.70 9.23
N ALA A 60 -0.57 1.85 9.89
CA ALA A 60 -1.37 2.22 11.05
C ALA A 60 -2.86 2.37 10.73
N THR A 61 -3.21 2.83 9.53
CA THR A 61 -4.62 2.96 9.09
C THR A 61 -5.35 1.63 8.90
N LEU A 62 -4.65 0.50 9.03
CA LEU A 62 -5.26 -0.84 9.01
C LEU A 62 -5.86 -1.21 10.37
N ALA A 63 -5.52 -0.51 11.45
CA ALA A 63 -6.10 -0.75 12.75
C ALA A 63 -7.61 -0.38 12.74
N PRO A 64 -8.51 -1.25 13.24
CA PRO A 64 -9.95 -0.99 13.22
C PRO A 64 -10.38 0.30 13.96
N ASP A 65 -9.61 0.71 14.95
CA ASP A 65 -9.82 1.88 15.80
C ASP A 65 -8.91 3.06 15.44
N PHE A 66 -8.34 3.06 14.24
CA PHE A 66 -7.44 4.11 13.80
C PHE A 66 -8.09 5.49 13.83
N ASP A 67 -7.46 6.42 14.56
CA ASP A 67 -7.86 7.83 14.58
C ASP A 67 -7.32 8.55 13.34
N SER A 68 -8.20 8.85 12.40
CA SER A 68 -7.88 9.60 11.17
C SER A 68 -7.63 11.10 11.38
N SER A 69 -7.67 11.60 12.63
CA SER A 69 -7.36 13.00 12.94
C SER A 69 -5.90 13.35 12.74
N PHE A 70 -5.58 14.65 12.61
CA PHE A 70 -4.18 15.07 12.53
C PHE A 70 -3.36 14.57 13.73
N ALA A 71 -3.94 14.60 14.94
CA ALA A 71 -3.31 14.08 16.15
C ALA A 71 -3.11 12.56 16.09
N GLY A 72 -4.06 11.82 15.52
CA GLY A 72 -3.94 10.37 15.30
C GLY A 72 -2.84 10.01 14.31
N LEU A 73 -2.76 10.73 13.18
CA LEU A 73 -1.67 10.60 12.21
C LEU A 73 -0.30 10.88 12.85
N MET A 74 -0.18 11.98 13.61
CA MET A 74 1.07 12.32 14.32
C MET A 74 1.48 11.24 15.31
N ARG A 75 0.52 10.66 16.04
CA ARG A 75 0.77 9.55 16.97
C ARG A 75 1.29 8.31 16.23
N ALA A 76 0.69 7.97 15.10
CA ALA A 76 1.09 6.84 14.28
C ALA A 76 2.50 6.99 13.68
N LEU A 77 2.91 8.22 13.36
CA LEU A 77 4.28 8.51 12.91
C LEU A 77 5.31 8.39 14.04
N GLY A 78 4.90 8.59 15.29
CA GLY A 78 5.80 8.68 16.43
C GLY A 78 6.80 9.85 16.32
N TRP A 79 6.44 10.90 15.58
CA TRP A 79 7.29 12.04 15.29
C TRP A 79 6.93 13.26 16.15
N GLY A 80 7.92 14.09 16.46
CA GLY A 80 7.74 15.40 17.12
C GLY A 80 7.67 16.55 16.10
N LEU A 81 8.07 17.75 16.50
CA LEU A 81 8.23 18.94 15.64
C LEU A 81 9.53 18.85 14.80
N PRO A 82 9.59 17.91 13.85
CA PRO A 82 9.49 18.25 12.42
C PRO A 82 8.39 17.48 11.66
N GLY A 83 7.82 16.45 12.27
CA GLY A 83 6.78 15.61 11.68
C GLY A 83 5.46 16.32 11.46
N GLU A 84 5.13 17.33 12.26
CA GLU A 84 3.94 18.17 12.08
C GLU A 84 4.00 18.93 10.75
N ARG A 85 5.09 19.68 10.53
CA ARG A 85 5.33 20.40 9.27
C ARG A 85 5.36 19.47 8.06
N TRP A 86 5.95 18.29 8.24
CA TRP A 86 5.93 17.27 7.19
C TRP A 86 4.51 16.81 6.88
N LEU A 87 3.71 16.52 7.90
CA LEU A 87 2.36 16.01 7.70
C LEU A 87 1.47 17.06 7.04
N GLU A 88 1.60 18.32 7.46
CA GLU A 88 0.98 19.47 6.78
C GLU A 88 1.41 19.53 5.31
N HIS A 89 2.70 19.41 5.02
CA HIS A 89 3.21 19.34 3.65
C HIS A 89 2.59 18.19 2.84
N ILE A 90 2.50 16.99 3.41
CA ILE A 90 1.87 15.84 2.75
C ILE A 90 0.40 16.14 2.41
N ILE A 91 -0.36 16.67 3.37
CA ILE A 91 -1.79 16.99 3.20
C ILE A 91 -1.98 18.11 2.17
N ASP A 92 -1.25 19.21 2.31
CA ASP A 92 -1.49 20.44 1.57
C ASP A 92 -0.88 20.45 0.18
N GLU A 93 0.15 19.63 -0.08
CA GLU A 93 1.01 19.81 -1.27
C GLU A 93 1.09 18.58 -2.16
N THR A 94 1.05 17.39 -1.58
CA THR A 94 1.25 16.14 -2.34
C THR A 94 -0.05 15.55 -2.83
N GLY A 95 -1.16 15.81 -2.14
CA GLY A 95 -2.47 15.21 -2.42
C GLY A 95 -2.54 13.70 -2.15
N ILE A 96 -1.52 13.13 -1.49
CA ILE A 96 -1.53 11.72 -1.07
C ILE A 96 -2.56 11.50 0.04
N LEU A 97 -2.66 12.46 0.96
CA LEU A 97 -3.73 12.50 1.96
C LEU A 97 -4.77 13.54 1.54
N CYS A 98 -6.03 13.22 1.76
CA CYS A 98 -7.18 14.07 1.45
C CYS A 98 -8.04 14.26 2.69
N ALA A 99 -8.46 15.50 2.95
CA ALA A 99 -9.42 15.79 3.99
C ALA A 99 -10.80 15.22 3.63
N VAL A 100 -11.41 14.48 4.56
CA VAL A 100 -12.78 13.93 4.43
C VAL A 100 -13.77 14.57 5.41
N GLY A 101 -13.29 15.48 6.24
CA GLY A 101 -14.08 16.23 7.21
C GLY A 101 -13.19 17.15 8.03
N PRO A 102 -13.76 17.84 9.03
CA PRO A 102 -12.99 18.63 9.98
C PRO A 102 -11.97 17.72 10.68
N ASP A 103 -10.69 18.02 10.47
CA ASP A 103 -9.58 17.28 11.07
C ASP A 103 -9.67 15.76 10.85
N ARG A 104 -9.97 15.32 9.62
CA ARG A 104 -9.95 13.88 9.26
C ARG A 104 -9.36 13.69 7.89
N TYR A 105 -8.41 12.76 7.78
CA TYR A 105 -7.67 12.54 6.55
C TYR A 105 -7.62 11.06 6.18
N VAL A 106 -7.69 10.80 4.88
CA VAL A 106 -7.54 9.46 4.31
C VAL A 106 -6.57 9.50 3.14
N PHE A 107 -6.01 8.34 2.77
CA PHE A 107 -5.30 8.22 1.51
C PHE A 107 -6.24 8.48 0.33
N PHE A 108 -5.81 9.28 -0.63
CA PHE A 108 -6.62 9.65 -1.80
C PHE A 108 -7.08 8.44 -2.64
N HIS A 109 -6.35 7.31 -2.56
CA HIS A 109 -6.69 6.07 -3.24
C HIS A 109 -6.26 4.86 -2.40
N LEU A 110 -7.17 3.89 -2.22
CA LEU A 110 -6.93 2.67 -1.42
C LEU A 110 -5.72 1.88 -1.90
N ALA A 111 -5.58 1.64 -3.21
CA ALA A 111 -4.40 0.94 -3.74
C ALA A 111 -3.06 1.61 -3.38
N VAL A 112 -3.01 2.94 -3.19
CA VAL A 112 -1.78 3.60 -2.73
C VAL A 112 -1.52 3.34 -1.25
N ARG A 113 -2.56 3.42 -0.40
CA ARG A 113 -2.49 2.98 1.00
C ARG A 113 -1.98 1.54 1.08
N ASP A 114 -2.60 0.62 0.34
CA ASP A 114 -2.30 -0.81 0.42
C ASP A 114 -0.87 -1.12 -0.03
N ARG A 115 -0.40 -0.47 -1.10
CA ARG A 115 0.99 -0.59 -1.57
C ARG A 115 1.99 -0.12 -0.50
N LEU A 116 1.73 1.03 0.12
CA LEU A 116 2.59 1.59 1.18
C LEU A 116 2.55 0.74 2.46
N ALA A 117 1.36 0.27 2.85
CA ALA A 117 1.19 -0.56 4.03
C ALA A 117 1.86 -1.93 3.86
N ALA A 118 1.75 -2.55 2.67
CA ALA A 118 2.45 -3.80 2.36
C ALA A 118 3.97 -3.64 2.52
N ALA A 119 4.53 -2.53 2.02
CA ALA A 119 5.95 -2.25 2.17
C ALA A 119 6.36 -2.11 3.65
N GLU A 120 5.55 -1.47 4.49
CA GLU A 120 5.82 -1.36 5.92
C GLU A 120 5.72 -2.69 6.66
N LEU A 121 4.67 -3.47 6.41
CA LEU A 121 4.46 -4.77 7.06
C LEU A 121 5.63 -5.74 6.78
N LEU A 122 6.13 -5.73 5.53
CA LEU A 122 7.29 -6.55 5.15
C LEU A 122 8.61 -6.08 5.78
N ARG A 123 8.69 -4.80 6.15
CA ARG A 123 9.87 -4.16 6.77
C ARG A 123 9.86 -4.30 8.29
N SER A 124 8.70 -4.22 8.92
CA SER A 124 8.54 -4.21 10.37
C SER A 124 8.74 -5.59 11.01
N GLY A 125 8.79 -6.65 10.21
CA GLY A 125 8.93 -8.03 10.71
C GLY A 125 7.67 -8.55 11.40
N VAL A 126 6.53 -7.89 11.18
CA VAL A 126 5.22 -8.44 11.57
C VAL A 126 5.04 -9.79 10.90
N ASP A 127 4.39 -10.72 11.61
CA ASP A 127 3.95 -11.99 11.03
C ASP A 127 2.87 -11.69 9.97
N VAL A 128 3.32 -11.49 8.73
CA VAL A 128 2.49 -11.15 7.57
C VAL A 128 1.48 -12.25 7.28
N VAL A 129 1.83 -13.50 7.56
CA VAL A 129 0.96 -14.66 7.34
C VAL A 129 -0.22 -14.57 8.30
N SER A 130 0.04 -14.46 9.60
CA SER A 130 -1.01 -14.28 10.60
C SER A 130 -1.83 -13.01 10.35
N PHE A 131 -1.19 -11.92 9.91
CA PHE A 131 -1.87 -10.68 9.55
C PHE A 131 -2.88 -10.90 8.41
N VAL A 132 -2.43 -11.44 7.28
CA VAL A 132 -3.28 -11.69 6.10
C VAL A 132 -4.40 -12.66 6.45
N ILE A 133 -4.08 -13.75 7.15
CA ILE A 133 -5.05 -14.74 7.60
C ILE A 133 -6.12 -14.08 8.49
N GLY A 134 -5.70 -13.24 9.44
CA GLY A 134 -6.59 -12.53 10.37
C GLY A 134 -7.55 -11.57 9.68
N HIS A 135 -7.17 -11.02 8.52
CA HIS A 135 -7.95 -10.03 7.79
C HIS A 135 -8.58 -10.58 6.49
N ALA A 136 -8.41 -11.86 6.17
CA ALA A 136 -8.85 -12.43 4.89
C ALA A 136 -10.37 -12.34 4.62
N THR A 137 -11.19 -12.11 5.65
CA THR A 137 -12.64 -11.88 5.52
C THR A 137 -13.02 -10.41 5.38
N ASP A 138 -12.06 -9.49 5.51
CA ASP A 138 -12.27 -8.06 5.36
C ASP A 138 -12.01 -7.64 3.91
N ASP A 139 -13.09 -7.32 3.19
CA ASP A 139 -13.06 -6.84 1.80
C ASP A 139 -12.10 -5.65 1.62
N THR A 140 -11.87 -4.85 2.67
CA THR A 140 -10.99 -3.67 2.62
C THR A 140 -9.49 -4.01 2.66
N THR A 141 -9.13 -5.27 2.94
CA THR A 141 -7.74 -5.74 3.01
C THR A 141 -7.38 -6.74 1.91
N HIS A 142 -8.32 -7.03 1.00
CA HIS A 142 -8.09 -7.93 -0.12
C HIS A 142 -6.91 -7.47 -0.99
N GLU A 143 -6.94 -6.21 -1.41
CA GLU A 143 -5.88 -5.61 -2.23
C GLU A 143 -4.54 -5.58 -1.49
N LEU A 144 -4.54 -5.28 -0.19
CA LEU A 144 -3.36 -5.38 0.65
C LEU A 144 -2.77 -6.80 0.67
N SER A 145 -3.61 -7.81 0.79
CA SER A 145 -3.17 -9.22 0.77
C SER A 145 -2.50 -9.57 -0.56
N LEU A 146 -3.03 -9.08 -1.68
CA LEU A 146 -2.41 -9.23 -2.99
C LEU A 146 -1.05 -8.53 -3.07
N GLU A 147 -0.96 -7.29 -2.58
CA GLU A 147 0.29 -6.55 -2.55
C GLU A 147 1.34 -7.22 -1.67
N LEU A 148 0.94 -7.82 -0.54
CA LEU A 148 1.84 -8.59 0.33
C LEU A 148 2.36 -9.84 -0.36
N VAL A 149 1.52 -10.60 -1.07
CA VAL A 149 1.96 -11.80 -1.80
C VAL A 149 2.92 -11.44 -2.93
N LYS A 150 2.64 -10.38 -3.69
CA LYS A 150 3.55 -9.93 -4.77
C LYS A 150 4.88 -9.45 -4.21
N ALA A 151 4.85 -8.63 -3.17
CA ALA A 151 6.06 -8.10 -2.56
C ALA A 151 6.85 -9.18 -1.79
N ALA A 152 6.20 -10.28 -1.39
CA ALA A 152 6.85 -11.49 -0.92
C ALA A 152 7.44 -12.35 -2.05
N GLY A 153 7.27 -11.99 -3.33
CA GLY A 153 7.80 -12.75 -4.47
C GLY A 153 9.32 -12.92 -4.45
N ASP A 154 10.04 -11.96 -3.87
CA ASP A 154 11.49 -12.04 -3.64
C ASP A 154 11.86 -12.93 -2.43
N ARG A 155 10.85 -13.46 -1.72
CA ARG A 155 10.96 -14.31 -0.52
C ARG A 155 10.10 -15.57 -0.71
N PRO A 156 10.55 -16.55 -1.51
CA PRO A 156 9.75 -17.70 -1.89
C PRO A 156 9.10 -18.42 -0.69
N GLY A 157 9.84 -18.64 0.40
CA GLY A 157 9.28 -19.26 1.61
C GLY A 157 8.08 -18.51 2.19
N LEU A 158 8.15 -17.18 2.28
CA LEU A 158 7.05 -16.35 2.77
C LEU A 158 5.86 -16.36 1.82
N ALA A 159 6.11 -16.30 0.51
CA ALA A 159 5.05 -16.41 -0.50
C ALA A 159 4.33 -17.76 -0.39
N ASN A 160 5.09 -18.84 -0.15
CA ASN A 160 4.55 -20.19 0.05
C ASN A 160 3.67 -20.28 1.30
N GLU A 161 4.14 -19.76 2.43
CA GLU A 161 3.38 -19.73 3.69
C GLU A 161 2.07 -18.93 3.55
N LEU A 162 2.12 -17.77 2.87
CA LEU A 162 0.93 -16.97 2.57
C LEU A 162 -0.08 -17.74 1.72
N LEU A 163 0.40 -18.43 0.68
CA LEU A 163 -0.44 -19.24 -0.20
C LEU A 163 -1.10 -20.40 0.55
N ILE A 164 -0.35 -21.12 1.38
CA ILE A 164 -0.86 -22.22 2.21
C ILE A 164 -1.90 -21.70 3.20
N GLY A 165 -1.58 -20.63 3.93
CA GLY A 165 -2.47 -20.03 4.91
C GLY A 165 -3.79 -19.55 4.32
N LEU A 166 -3.76 -18.96 3.12
CA LEU A 166 -4.95 -18.54 2.38
C LEU A 166 -5.76 -19.74 1.84
N ARG A 167 -5.08 -20.82 1.40
CA ARG A 167 -5.71 -22.05 0.92
C ARG A 167 -6.47 -22.77 2.04
N ASP A 168 -5.80 -23.00 3.16
CA ASP A 168 -6.30 -23.86 4.25
C ASP A 168 -7.52 -23.27 4.97
N ARG A 169 -7.80 -21.98 4.78
CA ARG A 169 -8.94 -21.30 5.39
C ARG A 169 -10.26 -21.41 4.64
N GLU A 170 -10.34 -22.07 3.47
CA GLU A 170 -11.54 -22.24 2.62
C GLU A 170 -12.73 -21.37 3.09
N LEU A 171 -12.61 -20.05 2.91
CA LEU A 171 -13.53 -19.12 3.58
C LEU A 171 -14.95 -19.36 3.04
N PRO A 172 -15.92 -19.76 3.88
CA PRO A 172 -17.28 -20.00 3.43
C PRO A 172 -17.84 -18.69 2.84
N GLY A 173 -18.13 -18.66 1.54
CA GLY A 173 -18.61 -17.47 0.82
C GLY A 173 -17.67 -16.97 -0.29
N TYR A 174 -16.42 -17.42 -0.33
CA TYR A 174 -15.46 -17.01 -1.38
C TYR A 174 -15.72 -17.65 -2.75
N GLY A 175 -16.48 -18.75 -2.82
CA GLY A 175 -16.76 -19.49 -4.07
C GLY A 175 -17.46 -18.69 -5.18
N ALA A 176 -18.20 -17.63 -4.83
CA ALA A 176 -18.86 -16.76 -5.81
C ALA A 176 -17.90 -15.70 -6.42
N TRP A 177 -16.89 -15.27 -5.66
CA TRP A 177 -15.86 -14.31 -6.13
C TRP A 177 -14.74 -14.98 -6.93
N TYR A 178 -14.59 -16.31 -6.80
CA TYR A 178 -13.54 -17.12 -7.42
C TYR A 178 -13.56 -17.15 -8.96
N GLY A 179 -14.61 -16.72 -9.67
CA GLY A 179 -14.66 -16.83 -11.13
C GLY A 179 -13.48 -16.13 -11.86
N ALA A 180 -13.20 -14.88 -11.48
CA ALA A 180 -12.12 -14.08 -12.09
C ALA A 180 -10.82 -14.13 -11.28
N SER A 181 -10.91 -14.19 -9.95
CA SER A 181 -9.76 -14.22 -9.06
C SER A 181 -9.09 -15.60 -8.99
N ARG A 182 -9.81 -16.73 -9.16
CA ARG A 182 -9.20 -18.08 -9.21
C ARG A 182 -8.33 -18.25 -10.45
N ALA A 183 -8.74 -17.75 -11.61
CA ALA A 183 -7.91 -17.84 -12.82
C ALA A 183 -6.61 -17.04 -12.65
N TRP A 184 -6.69 -15.88 -11.99
CA TRP A 184 -5.53 -15.08 -11.64
C TRP A 184 -4.66 -15.74 -10.56
N TRP A 185 -5.26 -16.26 -9.48
CA TRP A 185 -4.57 -17.03 -8.43
C TRP A 185 -3.90 -18.27 -8.98
N LEU A 186 -4.59 -19.06 -9.80
CA LEU A 186 -4.03 -20.22 -10.48
C LEU A 186 -2.94 -19.83 -11.47
N ARG A 187 -2.98 -18.63 -12.06
CA ARG A 187 -1.91 -18.13 -12.91
C ARG A 187 -0.71 -17.70 -12.07
N LEU A 188 -0.92 -16.90 -11.02
CA LEU A 188 0.09 -16.47 -10.06
C LEU A 188 0.79 -17.69 -9.43
N PHE A 189 -0.01 -18.65 -8.97
CA PHE A 189 0.44 -19.92 -8.42
C PHE A 189 1.23 -20.73 -9.46
N ARG A 190 0.75 -20.82 -10.70
CA ARG A 190 1.44 -21.53 -11.78
C ARG A 190 2.73 -20.84 -12.19
N ASP A 191 2.79 -19.52 -12.14
CA ASP A 191 4.00 -18.73 -12.38
C ASP A 191 4.99 -18.89 -11.23
N PHE A 192 4.54 -18.93 -9.98
CA PHE A 192 5.37 -19.25 -8.82
C PHE A 192 5.93 -20.68 -8.90
N VAL A 193 5.10 -21.68 -9.20
CA VAL A 193 5.52 -23.08 -9.37
C VAL A 193 6.51 -23.21 -10.54
N ARG A 194 6.29 -22.50 -11.65
CA ARG A 194 7.25 -22.46 -12.79
C ARG A 194 8.60 -21.87 -12.41
N ASN A 195 8.63 -20.94 -11.44
CA ASN A 195 9.84 -20.32 -10.94
C ASN A 195 10.52 -21.09 -9.80
N GLY A 196 10.14 -22.36 -9.57
CA GLY A 196 10.86 -23.27 -8.66
C GLY A 196 10.40 -23.25 -7.21
N LEU A 197 9.21 -22.69 -6.92
CA LEU A 197 8.57 -22.85 -5.62
C LEU A 197 7.92 -24.24 -5.51
N VAL A 198 8.46 -25.06 -4.61
CA VAL A 198 7.92 -26.38 -4.27
C VAL A 198 6.95 -26.22 -3.10
N LEU A 199 5.69 -26.56 -3.35
CA LEU A 199 4.71 -26.78 -2.30
C LEU A 199 4.80 -28.25 -1.91
N ASP A 200 5.31 -28.52 -0.72
CA ASP A 200 5.18 -29.83 -0.07
C ASP A 200 3.76 -30.05 0.46
#